data_AF-A0AAY4E8J9-F1
#
_entry.id   AF-A0AAY4E8J9-F1
#
_cell.length_a   1.000
_cell.length_b   1.000
_cell.length_c   1.000
_cell.angle_alpha   90.00
_cell.angle_beta   90.00
_cell.angle_gamma   90.00
#
_symmetry.space_group_name_H-M   'P 1'
#
loop_
_entity.id
_entity.type
_entity.pdbx_description
1 polymer ?
#
loop_
_entity_poly.entity_id
_entity_poly.type
_entity_poly.pdbx_seq_one_letter_code
_entity_poly.pdbx_strand_id
1 'polypeptide(L)'
;MPSSSHLSTILLITWGSACVELHWRTPEERPVCDWDYMIFAVVWPAGFCVARNNSDCRVPQHVQYWTIHGLWPQGVMYCCKCWPIFHSDLQGIEDQLNQFWPNLKKQSSFNFWKEEWIKHGVCAGCVEGMNSPVRFFQVTLKLRTQLDIDRAMADAGIKPSCNQPYQHIELSAALVPMVGDVFWIQCVTDDKVKAVNTWIPFTVYFYSSLKNILHFYSGNINTLNIQYVYVYLHVLFIQLISYLNTKIHSKYACVKLILQCL
;
A
#
# COMPACT_ATOMS: atom_id res chain seq x y z
N MET A 1 38.90 38.40 -70.81
CA MET A 1 38.51 37.29 -71.72
C MET A 1 38.77 35.97 -71.00
N PRO A 2 37.91 34.96 -71.15
CA PRO A 2 37.22 34.35 -70.01
C PRO A 2 37.66 32.90 -69.71
N SER A 3 37.43 32.44 -68.48
CA SER A 3 36.63 31.22 -68.26
C SER A 3 36.33 31.00 -66.77
N SER A 4 35.04 30.90 -66.49
CA SER A 4 34.44 30.37 -65.27
C SER A 4 34.80 28.89 -65.08
N SER A 5 35.09 28.48 -63.85
CA SER A 5 34.83 27.11 -63.42
C SER A 5 34.10 27.12 -62.08
N HIS A 6 32.85 26.66 -62.12
CA HIS A 6 32.03 26.34 -60.96
C HIS A 6 32.63 25.12 -60.26
N LEU A 7 32.89 25.22 -58.95
CA LEU A 7 33.09 24.06 -58.09
C LEU A 7 31.80 23.82 -57.32
N SER A 8 31.05 22.81 -57.76
CA SER A 8 29.87 22.29 -57.06
C SER A 8 30.31 21.59 -55.78
N THR A 9 29.81 22.05 -54.64
CA THR A 9 29.98 21.35 -53.35
C THR A 9 29.21 20.02 -53.40
N ILE A 10 29.92 18.90 -53.43
CA ILE A 10 29.34 17.57 -53.31
C ILE A 10 28.96 17.35 -51.83
N LEU A 11 27.67 17.37 -51.54
CA LEU A 11 27.14 16.95 -50.24
C LEU A 11 27.14 15.41 -50.20
N LEU A 12 28.15 14.82 -49.55
CA LEU A 12 28.17 13.38 -49.27
C LEU A 12 27.12 13.08 -48.20
N ILE A 13 25.93 12.65 -48.61
CA ILE A 13 24.95 12.02 -47.73
C ILE A 13 25.47 10.62 -47.44
N THR A 14 26.21 10.46 -46.34
CA THR A 14 26.49 9.14 -45.80
C THR A 14 25.17 8.54 -45.33
N TRP A 15 24.70 7.51 -46.03
CA TRP A 15 23.65 6.63 -45.53
C TRP A 15 24.21 5.92 -44.30
N GLY A 16 24.05 6.55 -43.14
CA GLY A 16 24.24 5.89 -41.86
C GLY A 16 23.16 4.83 -41.74
N SER A 17 23.55 3.57 -41.89
CA SER A 17 22.78 2.44 -41.41
C SER A 17 22.54 2.70 -39.93
N ALA A 18 21.35 3.19 -39.57
CA ALA A 18 20.89 3.15 -38.20
C ALA A 18 20.68 1.69 -37.86
N CYS A 19 21.76 1.01 -37.44
CA CYS A 19 21.64 -0.11 -36.55
C CYS A 19 20.80 0.42 -35.39
N VAL A 20 19.56 -0.05 -35.29
CA VAL A 20 18.78 0.10 -34.07
C VAL A 20 19.64 -0.55 -33.00
N GLU A 21 20.31 0.27 -32.18
CA GLU A 21 20.95 -0.19 -30.97
C GLU A 21 19.84 -0.79 -30.13
N LEU A 22 19.72 -2.12 -30.17
CA LEU A 22 19.11 -2.89 -29.11
C LEU A 22 19.88 -2.50 -27.85
N HIS A 23 19.36 -1.52 -27.11
CA HIS A 23 19.88 -1.11 -25.81
C HIS A 23 19.72 -2.30 -24.87
N TRP A 24 20.74 -3.16 -24.84
CA TRP A 24 20.85 -4.25 -23.90
C TRP A 24 21.14 -3.60 -22.55
N ARG A 25 20.12 -3.51 -21.68
CA ARG A 25 20.32 -3.02 -20.30
C ARG A 25 21.46 -3.80 -19.66
N THR A 26 22.41 -3.08 -19.08
CA THR A 26 23.52 -3.71 -18.37
C THR A 26 22.96 -4.52 -17.18
N PRO A 27 23.62 -5.58 -16.71
CA PRO A 27 23.15 -6.37 -15.57
C PRO A 27 22.90 -5.55 -14.28
N GLU A 28 23.52 -4.38 -14.17
CA GLU A 28 23.38 -3.43 -13.06
C GLU A 28 22.06 -2.62 -13.13
N GLU A 29 21.42 -2.54 -14.31
CA GLU A 29 20.16 -1.80 -14.53
C GLU A 29 18.90 -2.69 -14.48
N ARG A 30 19.04 -3.98 -14.17
CA ARG A 30 17.86 -4.82 -13.95
C ARG A 30 17.27 -4.48 -12.58
N PRO A 31 15.99 -4.11 -12.51
CA PRO A 31 15.39 -3.83 -11.22
C PRO A 31 15.43 -5.11 -10.39
N VAL A 32 15.86 -4.96 -9.13
CA VAL A 32 15.98 -6.07 -8.16
C VAL A 32 14.66 -6.84 -8.06
N CYS A 33 13.55 -6.12 -8.22
CA CYS A 33 12.18 -6.62 -8.21
C CYS A 33 11.44 -6.15 -9.47
N ASP A 34 10.54 -6.96 -10.01
CA ASP A 34 9.70 -6.59 -11.18
C ASP A 34 8.45 -5.77 -10.77
N TRP A 35 8.61 -4.85 -9.81
CA TRP A 35 7.54 -4.01 -9.28
C TRP A 35 8.12 -2.75 -8.59
N ASP A 36 7.36 -1.65 -8.59
CA ASP A 36 7.89 -0.31 -8.25
C ASP A 36 7.68 0.13 -6.78
N TYR A 37 6.59 -0.30 -6.16
CA TYR A 37 6.21 0.08 -4.79
C TYR A 37 5.44 -1.03 -4.09
N MET A 38 5.35 -0.94 -2.75
CA MET A 38 4.49 -1.78 -1.94
C MET A 38 3.30 -0.99 -1.41
N ILE A 39 2.20 -1.72 -1.21
CA ILE A 39 0.99 -1.24 -0.57
C ILE A 39 0.94 -1.85 0.82
N PHE A 40 1.00 -1.01 1.85
CA PHE A 40 0.73 -1.41 3.22
C PHE A 40 -0.73 -1.10 3.54
N ALA A 41 -1.52 -2.15 3.78
CA ALA A 41 -2.94 -2.05 4.06
C ALA A 41 -3.20 -2.32 5.55
N VAL A 42 -3.86 -1.39 6.22
CA VAL A 42 -4.38 -1.56 7.59
C VAL A 42 -5.91 -1.55 7.57
N VAL A 43 -6.52 -2.42 8.35
CA VAL A 43 -7.95 -2.66 8.34
C VAL A 43 -8.56 -2.36 9.71
N TRP A 44 -9.73 -1.71 9.70
CA TRP A 44 -10.54 -1.51 10.88
C TRP A 44 -11.45 -2.74 11.07
N PRO A 45 -11.34 -3.47 12.20
CA PRO A 45 -12.05 -4.74 12.37
C PRO A 45 -13.57 -4.64 12.24
N ALA A 46 -14.18 -3.56 12.75
CA ALA A 46 -15.63 -3.36 12.64
C ALA A 46 -16.06 -3.17 11.17
N GLY A 47 -15.30 -2.37 10.42
CA GLY A 47 -15.52 -2.18 8.99
C GLY A 47 -15.36 -3.49 8.21
N PHE A 48 -14.39 -4.32 8.59
CA PHE A 48 -14.20 -5.64 7.97
C PHE A 48 -15.42 -6.54 8.16
N CYS A 49 -15.98 -6.60 9.36
CA CYS A 49 -17.15 -7.42 9.63
C CYS A 49 -18.39 -6.94 8.85
N VAL A 50 -18.62 -5.62 8.79
CA VAL A 50 -19.73 -5.02 8.03
C VAL A 50 -19.59 -5.35 6.54
N ALA A 51 -18.40 -5.18 5.97
CA ALA A 51 -18.10 -5.54 4.57
C ALA A 51 -18.37 -7.02 4.25
N ARG A 52 -18.40 -7.89 5.27
CA ARG A 52 -18.63 -9.34 5.19
C ARG A 52 -20.04 -9.73 5.65
N ASN A 53 -20.98 -8.79 5.78
CA ASN A 53 -22.34 -9.02 6.26
C ASN A 53 -22.43 -9.70 7.65
N ASN A 54 -21.37 -9.62 8.46
CA ASN A 54 -21.21 -10.24 9.78
C ASN A 54 -21.27 -11.78 9.82
N SER A 55 -21.28 -12.48 8.68
CA SER A 55 -21.45 -13.95 8.65
C SER A 55 -20.15 -14.71 8.97
N ASP A 56 -19.05 -14.27 8.37
CA ASP A 56 -17.70 -14.86 8.51
C ASP A 56 -16.72 -13.85 9.11
N CYS A 57 -17.09 -13.27 10.26
CA CYS A 57 -16.23 -12.38 11.02
C CYS A 57 -16.06 -12.87 12.47
N ARG A 58 -14.85 -12.71 13.00
CA ARG A 58 -14.49 -12.88 14.41
C ARG A 58 -13.40 -11.88 14.76
N VAL A 59 -13.77 -10.80 15.42
CA VAL A 59 -12.81 -9.86 16.01
C VAL A 59 -12.39 -10.41 17.38
N PRO A 60 -11.10 -10.68 17.63
CA PRO A 60 -10.64 -11.06 18.96
C PRO A 60 -10.93 -9.94 19.96
N GLN A 61 -11.38 -10.27 21.18
CA GLN A 61 -11.81 -9.28 22.18
C GLN A 61 -10.74 -8.24 22.55
N HIS A 62 -9.46 -8.60 22.44
CA HIS A 62 -8.34 -7.71 22.72
C HIS A 62 -8.05 -6.71 21.58
N VAL A 63 -8.65 -6.88 20.40
CA VAL A 63 -8.41 -6.04 19.23
C VAL A 63 -9.42 -4.90 19.23
N GLN A 64 -8.96 -3.70 19.56
CA GLN A 64 -9.76 -2.46 19.58
C GLN A 64 -9.11 -1.34 18.75
N TYR A 65 -8.17 -1.72 17.89
CA TYR A 65 -7.29 -0.83 17.14
C TYR A 65 -7.22 -1.31 15.68
N TRP A 66 -6.65 -0.48 14.82
CA TRP A 66 -6.39 -0.85 13.43
C TRP A 66 -5.39 -2.00 13.35
N THR A 67 -5.71 -3.01 12.55
CA THR A 67 -4.87 -4.20 12.37
C THR A 67 -4.27 -4.23 10.99
N ILE A 68 -3.19 -4.99 10.81
CA ILE A 68 -2.58 -5.20 9.49
C ILE A 68 -3.54 -6.07 8.67
N HIS A 69 -3.84 -5.62 7.46
CA HIS A 69 -4.45 -6.46 6.44
C HIS A 69 -3.35 -7.16 5.65
N GLY A 70 -2.38 -6.40 5.13
CA GLY A 70 -1.19 -6.96 4.54
C GLY A 70 -0.22 -5.96 3.93
N LEU A 71 0.86 -6.50 3.38
CA LEU A 71 1.91 -5.75 2.69
C LEU A 71 2.15 -6.38 1.32
N TRP A 72 1.85 -5.64 0.26
CA TRP A 72 1.71 -6.22 -1.07
C TRP A 72 2.57 -5.47 -2.09
N PRO A 73 3.51 -6.17 -2.77
CA PRO A 73 4.09 -5.67 -4.00
C PRO A 73 3.01 -5.29 -5.03
N GLN A 74 3.15 -4.13 -5.65
CA GLN A 74 2.16 -3.67 -6.62
C GLN A 74 2.09 -4.60 -7.84
N GLY A 75 0.88 -5.00 -8.21
CA GLY A 75 0.60 -5.64 -9.50
C GLY A 75 1.09 -7.09 -9.64
N VAL A 76 1.76 -7.64 -8.63
CA VAL A 76 2.29 -9.00 -8.66
C VAL A 76 1.77 -9.84 -7.48
N MET A 77 1.52 -11.11 -7.74
CA MET A 77 1.08 -12.08 -6.74
C MET A 77 1.49 -13.48 -7.15
N TYR A 78 1.58 -14.40 -6.17
CA TYR A 78 1.93 -15.80 -6.38
C TYR A 78 3.24 -16.01 -7.17
N CYS A 79 4.24 -15.16 -6.96
CA CYS A 79 5.50 -15.16 -7.73
C CYS A 79 6.29 -16.47 -7.62
N CYS A 80 6.11 -17.24 -6.54
CA CYS A 80 6.58 -18.61 -6.47
C CYS A 80 5.75 -19.46 -5.52
N LYS A 81 5.54 -20.74 -5.88
CA LYS A 81 5.04 -21.77 -4.94
C LYS A 81 6.17 -22.55 -4.24
N CYS A 82 7.42 -22.19 -4.51
CA CYS A 82 8.61 -22.88 -4.04
C CYS A 82 9.03 -22.54 -2.61
N TRP A 83 8.41 -21.53 -1.98
CA TRP A 83 8.82 -21.05 -0.66
C TRP A 83 7.71 -21.27 0.38
N PRO A 84 7.62 -22.48 0.95
CA PRO A 84 6.65 -22.76 2.00
C PRO A 84 6.99 -21.95 3.27
N ILE A 85 5.98 -21.84 4.12
CA ILE A 85 6.07 -21.25 5.46
C ILE A 85 5.50 -22.23 6.48
N PHE A 86 6.16 -22.32 7.63
CA PHE A 86 5.83 -23.16 8.76
C PHE A 86 5.74 -22.33 10.04
N HIS A 87 5.11 -22.88 11.09
CA HIS A 87 5.04 -22.21 12.39
C HIS A 87 6.44 -21.86 12.93
N SER A 88 7.42 -22.74 12.74
CA SER A 88 8.80 -22.51 13.18
C SER A 88 9.45 -21.26 12.56
N ASP A 89 9.02 -20.84 11.37
CA ASP A 89 9.53 -19.61 10.75
C ASP A 89 9.07 -18.36 11.52
N LEU A 90 7.94 -18.43 12.23
CA LEU A 90 7.35 -17.30 12.95
C LEU A 90 7.63 -17.34 14.45
N GLN A 91 8.38 -18.34 14.91
CA GLN A 91 8.73 -18.49 16.32
C GLN A 91 9.36 -17.20 16.86
N GLY A 92 8.83 -16.71 17.98
CA GLY A 92 9.29 -15.47 18.62
C GLY A 92 8.63 -14.18 18.13
N ILE A 93 7.84 -14.21 17.05
CA ILE A 93 7.03 -13.07 16.59
C ILE A 93 5.52 -13.34 16.54
N GLU A 94 5.09 -14.58 16.82
CA GLU A 94 3.67 -14.98 16.78
C GLU A 94 2.77 -14.11 17.67
N ASP A 95 3.23 -13.73 18.88
CA ASP A 95 2.43 -12.88 19.76
C ASP A 95 2.18 -11.50 19.16
N GLN A 96 3.21 -10.90 18.55
CA GLN A 96 3.07 -9.62 17.85
C GLN A 96 2.17 -9.76 16.61
N LEU A 97 2.27 -10.88 15.88
CA LEU A 97 1.38 -11.15 14.74
C LEU A 97 -0.06 -11.36 15.20
N ASN A 98 -0.30 -12.05 16.30
CA ASN A 98 -1.65 -12.22 16.85
C ASN A 98 -2.22 -10.88 17.33
N GLN A 99 -1.37 -10.02 17.92
CA GLN A 99 -1.78 -8.70 18.37
C GLN A 99 -2.10 -7.77 17.19
N PHE A 100 -1.20 -7.66 16.20
CA PHE A 100 -1.26 -6.62 15.18
C PHE A 100 -1.75 -7.10 13.81
N TRP A 101 -1.63 -8.39 13.50
CA TRP A 101 -2.05 -9.00 12.23
C TRP A 101 -2.98 -10.21 12.43
N PRO A 102 -4.02 -10.12 13.29
CA PRO A 102 -4.93 -11.25 13.51
C PRO A 102 -5.73 -11.59 12.26
N ASN A 103 -6.19 -12.84 12.16
CA ASN A 103 -7.23 -13.19 11.21
C ASN A 103 -8.59 -12.77 11.74
N LEU A 104 -9.28 -11.90 11.00
CA LEU A 104 -10.61 -11.42 11.35
C LEU A 104 -11.74 -12.34 10.88
N LYS A 105 -11.43 -13.48 10.24
CA LYS A 105 -12.39 -14.54 9.91
C LYS A 105 -12.41 -15.62 10.99
N LYS A 106 -13.38 -16.53 10.93
CA LYS A 106 -13.47 -17.68 11.86
C LYS A 106 -12.47 -18.80 11.49
N GLN A 107 -11.19 -18.45 11.36
CA GLN A 107 -10.11 -19.35 10.94
C GLN A 107 -8.81 -19.05 11.68
N SER A 108 -7.81 -19.95 11.58
CA SER A 108 -6.49 -19.77 12.19
C SER A 108 -5.78 -18.51 11.67
N SER A 109 -5.10 -17.78 12.56
CA SER A 109 -4.21 -16.68 12.18
C SER A 109 -3.04 -17.16 11.32
N PHE A 110 -2.46 -18.32 11.64
CA PHE A 110 -1.38 -18.89 10.83
C PHE A 110 -1.79 -19.19 9.39
N ASN A 111 -3.02 -19.69 9.18
CA ASN A 111 -3.52 -19.90 7.82
C ASN A 111 -3.61 -18.57 7.05
N PHE A 112 -4.01 -17.48 7.72
CA PHE A 112 -4.04 -16.18 7.09
C PHE A 112 -2.64 -15.68 6.75
N TRP A 113 -1.69 -15.75 7.68
CA TRP A 113 -0.28 -15.37 7.42
C TRP A 113 0.32 -16.22 6.29
N LYS A 114 0.01 -17.51 6.24
CA LYS A 114 0.45 -18.40 5.16
C LYS A 114 -0.07 -17.94 3.80
N GLU A 115 -1.35 -17.59 3.69
CA GLU A 115 -1.92 -17.07 2.45
C GLU A 115 -1.29 -15.73 2.06
N GLU A 116 -1.11 -14.80 3.01
CA GLU A 116 -0.45 -13.51 2.76
C GLU A 116 1.01 -13.70 2.29
N TRP A 117 1.75 -14.64 2.88
CA TRP A 117 3.11 -14.97 2.44
C TRP A 117 3.12 -15.55 1.03
N ILE A 118 2.34 -16.60 0.76
CA ILE A 118 2.33 -17.29 -0.53
C ILE A 118 1.81 -16.41 -1.66
N LYS A 119 0.83 -15.55 -1.36
CA LYS A 119 0.23 -14.66 -2.34
C LYS A 119 1.06 -13.41 -2.57
N HIS A 120 1.64 -12.81 -1.53
CA HIS A 120 2.26 -11.50 -1.60
C HIS A 120 3.72 -11.48 -1.13
N GLY A 121 4.01 -12.09 0.03
CA GLY A 121 5.35 -12.06 0.62
C GLY A 121 6.45 -12.68 -0.24
N VAL A 122 6.17 -13.78 -0.94
CA VAL A 122 7.13 -14.41 -1.88
C VAL A 122 7.58 -13.46 -2.99
N CYS A 123 6.70 -12.54 -3.42
CA CYS A 123 7.03 -11.53 -4.42
C CYS A 123 7.94 -10.43 -3.85
N ALA A 124 7.94 -10.24 -2.53
CA ALA A 124 8.82 -9.32 -1.83
C ALA A 124 10.21 -9.91 -1.54
N GLY A 125 10.42 -11.21 -1.80
CA GLY A 125 11.66 -11.90 -1.48
C GLY A 125 12.91 -11.41 -2.22
N CYS A 126 12.73 -10.63 -3.30
CA CYS A 126 13.81 -9.92 -3.99
C CYS A 126 14.37 -8.74 -3.18
N VAL A 127 13.61 -8.22 -2.20
CA VAL A 127 14.04 -7.08 -1.38
C VAL A 127 14.94 -7.57 -0.25
N GLU A 128 16.12 -6.96 -0.15
CA GLU A 128 17.01 -7.20 0.98
C GLU A 128 16.29 -6.93 2.31
N GLY A 129 16.39 -7.86 3.26
CA GLY A 129 15.69 -7.74 4.53
C GLY A 129 14.22 -8.18 4.51
N MET A 130 13.69 -8.63 3.36
CA MET A 130 12.38 -9.32 3.24
C MET A 130 12.49 -10.70 2.59
N ASN A 131 13.72 -11.16 2.35
CA ASN A 131 14.07 -12.42 1.70
C ASN A 131 13.93 -13.66 2.62
N SER A 132 12.90 -13.71 3.44
CA SER A 132 12.40 -14.92 4.13
C SER A 132 11.03 -14.62 4.75
N PRO A 133 10.23 -15.66 5.12
CA PRO A 133 8.95 -15.45 5.77
C PRO A 133 9.09 -14.56 7.03
N VAL A 134 9.96 -14.95 7.97
CA VAL A 134 10.15 -14.21 9.22
C VAL A 134 10.52 -12.75 9.00
N ARG A 135 11.41 -12.49 8.03
CA ARG A 135 11.89 -11.15 7.69
C ARG A 135 10.76 -10.28 7.14
N PHE A 136 9.98 -10.81 6.20
CA PHE A 136 8.81 -10.12 5.66
C PHE A 136 7.80 -9.73 6.76
N PHE A 137 7.50 -10.65 7.67
CA PHE A 137 6.60 -10.37 8.79
C PHE A 137 7.18 -9.34 9.76
N GLN A 138 8.48 -9.42 10.08
CA GLN A 138 9.15 -8.43 10.93
C GLN A 138 9.15 -7.02 10.31
N VAL A 139 9.41 -6.90 9.01
CA VAL A 139 9.33 -5.60 8.31
C VAL A 139 7.91 -5.05 8.38
N THR A 140 6.90 -5.90 8.17
CA THR A 140 5.50 -5.46 8.20
C THR A 140 5.04 -5.06 9.61
N LEU A 141 5.46 -5.81 10.64
CA LEU A 141 5.24 -5.43 12.04
C LEU A 141 5.93 -4.11 12.38
N LYS A 142 7.18 -3.91 11.93
CA LYS A 142 7.88 -2.63 12.11
C LYS A 142 7.13 -1.49 11.44
N LEU A 143 6.66 -1.68 10.20
CA LEU A 143 5.81 -0.71 9.48
C LEU A 143 4.58 -0.33 10.31
N ARG A 144 3.88 -1.32 10.88
CA ARG A 144 2.73 -1.08 11.74
C ARG A 144 3.04 -0.27 13.00
N THR A 145 4.22 -0.47 13.61
CA THR A 145 4.61 0.26 14.82
C THR A 145 4.97 1.72 14.55
N GLN A 146 5.55 2.04 13.39
CA GLN A 146 5.93 3.42 13.07
C GLN A 146 4.81 4.19 12.37
N LEU A 147 3.94 3.50 11.63
CA LEU A 147 2.70 4.04 11.08
C LEU A 147 1.56 3.84 12.08
N ASP A 148 1.70 4.48 13.25
CA ASP A 148 0.73 4.37 14.34
C ASP A 148 -0.53 5.19 14.05
N ILE A 149 -1.41 4.59 13.23
CA ILE A 149 -2.70 5.15 12.86
C ILE A 149 -3.61 5.40 14.07
N ASP A 150 -3.54 4.56 15.10
CA ASP A 150 -4.37 4.72 16.29
C ASP A 150 -3.97 5.97 17.05
N ARG A 151 -2.65 6.19 17.23
CA ARG A 151 -2.14 7.42 17.81
C ARG A 151 -2.45 8.65 16.97
N ALA A 152 -2.24 8.59 15.66
CA ALA A 152 -2.53 9.72 14.77
C ALA A 152 -4.01 10.16 14.86
N MET A 153 -4.93 9.20 14.88
CA MET A 153 -6.37 9.45 15.07
C MET A 153 -6.65 10.00 16.47
N ALA A 154 -6.07 9.39 17.52
CA ALA A 154 -6.28 9.83 18.90
C ALA A 154 -5.76 11.26 19.17
N ASP A 155 -4.60 11.61 18.62
CA ASP A 155 -4.00 12.96 18.72
C ASP A 155 -4.88 14.01 18.03
N ALA A 156 -5.62 13.62 16.97
CA ALA A 156 -6.64 14.44 16.33
C ALA A 156 -8.02 14.43 17.05
N GLY A 157 -8.13 13.76 18.19
CA GLY A 157 -9.39 13.61 18.94
C GLY A 157 -10.38 12.62 18.33
N ILE A 158 -9.96 11.85 17.33
CA ILE A 158 -10.78 10.85 16.63
C ILE A 158 -10.69 9.54 17.39
N LYS A 159 -11.80 9.18 18.03
CA LYS A 159 -11.93 7.96 18.84
C LYS A 159 -13.02 7.06 18.32
N PRO A 160 -12.90 5.74 18.51
CA PRO A 160 -13.98 4.83 18.22
C PRO A 160 -15.28 5.21 18.93
N SER A 161 -16.39 5.33 18.18
CA SER A 161 -17.69 5.74 18.70
C SER A 161 -18.83 5.25 17.80
N CYS A 162 -19.99 4.92 18.39
CA CYS A 162 -21.25 4.72 17.67
C CYS A 162 -22.10 5.98 17.54
N ASN A 163 -21.79 7.02 18.31
CA ASN A 163 -22.65 8.19 18.44
C ASN A 163 -22.03 9.45 17.83
N GLN A 164 -20.73 9.42 17.58
CA GLN A 164 -19.98 10.55 17.02
C GLN A 164 -19.51 10.20 15.61
N PRO A 165 -20.18 10.72 14.57
CA PRO A 165 -19.69 10.61 13.21
C PRO A 165 -18.48 11.53 12.99
N TYR A 166 -17.53 11.06 12.20
CA TYR A 166 -16.47 11.89 11.62
C TYR A 166 -16.70 12.04 10.11
N GLN A 167 -16.18 13.11 9.53
CA GLN A 167 -16.11 13.31 8.09
C GLN A 167 -14.83 12.69 7.53
N HIS A 168 -14.86 12.29 6.26
CA HIS A 168 -13.67 11.79 5.56
C HIS A 168 -12.48 12.77 5.66
N ILE A 169 -12.72 14.08 5.55
CA ILE A 169 -11.65 15.08 5.63
C ILE A 169 -10.97 15.13 7.00
N GLU A 170 -11.71 14.87 8.09
CA GLU A 170 -11.15 14.81 9.44
C GLU A 170 -10.24 13.60 9.60
N LEU A 171 -10.67 12.42 9.10
CA LEU A 171 -9.81 11.24 9.06
C LEU A 171 -8.55 11.49 8.24
N SER A 172 -8.69 12.08 7.05
CA SER A 172 -7.55 12.37 6.19
C SER A 172 -6.58 13.33 6.86
N ALA A 173 -7.08 14.41 7.46
CA ALA A 173 -6.26 15.40 8.16
C ALA A 173 -5.49 14.80 9.33
N ALA A 174 -6.05 13.81 10.03
CA ALA A 174 -5.35 13.09 11.10
C ALA A 174 -4.14 12.28 10.60
N LEU A 175 -4.18 11.77 9.36
CA LEU A 175 -3.11 10.94 8.79
C LEU A 175 -2.02 11.74 8.07
N VAL A 176 -2.33 12.93 7.58
CA VAL A 176 -1.38 13.77 6.83
C VAL A 176 -0.06 14.02 7.57
N PRO A 177 -0.04 14.34 8.87
CA PRO A 177 1.21 14.52 9.60
C PRO A 177 2.12 13.27 9.64
N MET A 178 1.52 12.08 9.52
CA MET A 178 2.22 10.80 9.59
C MET A 178 2.80 10.37 8.23
N VAL A 179 2.03 10.55 7.15
CA VAL A 179 2.35 9.94 5.83
C VAL A 179 2.27 10.90 4.64
N GLY A 180 2.00 12.18 4.87
CA GLY A 180 1.70 13.13 3.81
C GLY A 180 0.33 12.88 3.18
N ASP A 181 0.17 13.23 1.91
CA ASP A 181 -1.10 13.25 1.17
C ASP A 181 -1.33 12.04 0.26
N VAL A 182 -0.44 11.04 0.30
CA VAL A 182 -0.48 9.85 -0.57
C VAL A 182 -0.93 8.61 0.22
N PHE A 183 -2.24 8.52 0.45
CA PHE A 183 -2.90 7.35 1.01
C PHE A 183 -4.35 7.27 0.51
N TRP A 184 -4.99 6.12 0.67
CA TRP A 184 -6.41 5.94 0.33
C TRP A 184 -7.19 5.35 1.50
N ILE A 185 -8.34 5.95 1.83
CA ILE A 185 -9.27 5.44 2.84
C ILE A 185 -10.46 4.81 2.11
N GLN A 186 -10.64 3.51 2.29
CA GLN A 186 -11.81 2.79 1.81
C GLN A 186 -12.89 2.77 2.88
N CYS A 187 -14.13 3.09 2.50
CA CYS A 187 -15.31 3.00 3.38
C CYS A 187 -16.31 1.96 2.86
N VAL A 188 -17.15 1.42 3.76
CA VAL A 188 -18.25 0.49 3.46
C VAL A 188 -19.56 0.96 4.09
N THR A 189 -20.71 0.62 3.49
CA THR A 189 -22.03 0.93 4.04
C THR A 189 -22.60 -0.26 4.81
N ASP A 190 -23.37 0.02 5.86
CA ASP A 190 -24.20 -0.99 6.52
C ASP A 190 -25.64 -0.88 6.04
N ASP A 191 -26.03 -1.74 5.10
CA ASP A 191 -27.37 -1.74 4.51
C ASP A 191 -28.44 -2.29 5.47
N LYS A 192 -28.04 -2.92 6.59
CA LYS A 192 -28.97 -3.47 7.60
C LYS A 192 -29.35 -2.44 8.65
N VAL A 193 -28.52 -1.42 8.86
CA VAL A 193 -28.84 -0.29 9.73
C VAL A 193 -29.74 0.67 8.96
N LYS A 194 -31.04 0.63 9.27
CA LYS A 194 -32.09 1.50 8.69
C LYS A 194 -31.82 3.01 8.86
N ALA A 195 -30.77 3.40 9.59
CA ALA A 195 -30.24 4.76 9.60
C ALA A 195 -29.33 5.01 8.37
N VAL A 196 -30.00 5.35 7.27
CA VAL A 196 -29.55 6.10 6.09
C VAL A 196 -28.08 6.55 6.10
N ASN A 197 -27.27 6.03 5.16
CA ASN A 197 -25.98 6.57 4.70
C ASN A 197 -24.83 6.64 5.73
N THR A 198 -24.70 5.65 6.62
CA THR A 198 -23.51 5.52 7.48
C THR A 198 -22.41 4.78 6.74
N TRP A 199 -21.25 5.42 6.61
CA TRP A 199 -20.07 4.86 5.95
C TRP A 199 -19.04 4.54 7.02
N ILE A 200 -18.50 3.33 7.05
CA ILE A 200 -17.56 2.88 8.07
C ILE A 200 -16.19 2.73 7.40
N PRO A 201 -15.09 3.23 7.98
CA PRO A 201 -13.77 3.01 7.42
C PRO A 201 -13.50 1.51 7.47
N PHE A 202 -13.06 0.95 6.36
CA PHE A 202 -12.77 -0.47 6.23
C PHE A 202 -11.27 -0.70 6.16
N THR A 203 -10.58 -0.10 5.19
CA THR A 203 -9.14 -0.27 4.98
C THR A 203 -8.49 1.05 4.64
N VAL A 204 -7.31 1.33 5.20
CA VAL A 204 -6.43 2.44 4.79
C VAL A 204 -5.21 1.86 4.09
N TYR A 205 -4.88 2.42 2.94
CA TYR A 205 -3.79 1.98 2.08
C TYR A 205 -2.71 3.05 2.05
N PHE A 206 -1.50 2.64 2.43
CA PHE A 206 -0.29 3.45 2.34
C PHE A 206 0.58 2.93 1.20
N TYR A 207 1.18 3.85 0.44
CA TYR A 207 1.99 3.52 -0.72
C TYR A 207 3.44 3.90 -0.43
N SER A 208 4.37 2.95 -0.54
CA SER A 208 5.78 3.21 -0.24
C SER A 208 6.70 2.58 -1.28
N SER A 209 7.66 3.37 -1.77
CA SER A 209 8.69 2.87 -2.68
C SER A 209 9.64 1.90 -1.98
N LEU A 210 10.26 1.01 -2.75
CA LEU A 210 11.29 0.09 -2.28
C LEU A 210 12.38 0.75 -1.43
N LYS A 211 12.90 1.90 -1.90
CA LYS A 211 13.96 2.65 -1.20
C LYS A 211 13.50 3.12 0.18
N ASN A 212 12.27 3.60 0.29
CA ASN A 212 11.72 4.05 1.56
C ASN A 212 11.57 2.89 2.56
N ILE A 213 11.16 1.70 2.08
CA ILE A 213 11.01 0.50 2.92
C ILE A 213 12.37 0.00 3.42
N LEU A 214 13.41 0.03 2.57
CA LEU A 214 14.77 -0.35 2.96
C LEU A 214 15.39 0.64 3.97
N HIS A 215 15.24 1.95 3.74
CA HIS A 215 15.67 2.98 4.71
C HIS A 215 14.96 2.79 6.05
N PHE A 216 13.65 2.56 6.01
CA PHE A 216 12.83 2.28 7.18
C PHE A 216 13.32 1.02 7.92
N TYR A 217 13.64 -0.06 7.22
CA TYR A 217 14.18 -1.29 7.81
C TYR A 217 15.54 -1.07 8.49
N SER A 218 16.47 -0.34 7.85
CA SER A 218 17.83 -0.11 8.37
C SER A 218 17.93 0.79 9.62
N GLY A 219 16.83 1.41 10.05
CA GLY A 219 16.79 2.22 11.29
C GLY A 219 17.44 3.61 11.16
N ASN A 220 17.88 4.00 9.97
CA ASN A 220 18.36 5.36 9.69
C ASN A 220 17.17 6.31 9.49
N ILE A 221 16.54 6.72 10.60
CA ILE A 221 15.46 7.70 10.58
C ILE A 221 16.06 9.06 10.92
N ASN A 222 16.64 9.71 9.91
CA ASN A 222 16.75 11.16 9.88
C ASN A 222 16.11 11.59 8.56
N THR A 223 14.88 12.11 8.64
CA THR A 223 14.00 12.55 7.55
C THR A 223 13.37 11.42 6.70
N LEU A 224 12.05 11.27 6.83
CA LEU A 224 11.19 10.77 5.76
C LEU A 224 11.26 11.76 4.59
N ASN A 225 12.35 11.75 3.83
CA ASN A 225 12.36 12.31 2.49
C ASN A 225 11.76 11.25 1.55
N ILE A 226 10.43 11.13 1.62
CA ILE A 226 9.65 10.41 0.61
C ILE A 226 9.99 11.09 -0.72
N GLN A 227 10.84 10.48 -1.54
CA GLN A 227 11.34 11.15 -2.75
C GLN A 227 10.23 11.22 -3.80
N TYR A 228 9.48 12.31 -3.76
CA TYR A 228 8.40 12.73 -4.64
C TYR A 228 8.94 13.01 -6.06
N VAL A 229 8.96 12.04 -6.98
CA VAL A 229 9.01 12.38 -8.42
C VAL A 229 8.21 11.39 -9.28
N TYR A 230 8.32 10.07 -9.06
CA TYR A 230 7.71 9.10 -9.99
C TYR A 230 6.29 8.66 -9.65
N VAL A 231 5.89 8.78 -8.38
CA VAL A 231 4.51 8.48 -7.93
C VAL A 231 3.55 9.60 -8.34
N TYR A 232 4.04 10.83 -8.56
CA TYR A 232 3.20 11.99 -8.90
C TYR A 232 2.44 11.81 -10.22
N LEU A 233 3.01 11.22 -11.27
CA LEU A 233 2.29 11.08 -12.55
C LEU A 233 1.23 9.97 -12.54
N HIS A 234 1.49 8.84 -11.88
CA HIS A 234 0.50 7.77 -11.75
C HIS A 234 -0.57 8.08 -10.70
N VAL A 235 -0.19 8.71 -9.57
CA VAL A 235 -1.15 9.19 -8.57
C VAL A 235 -1.92 10.39 -9.10
N LEU A 236 -1.33 11.29 -9.90
CA LEU A 236 -2.10 12.31 -10.62
C LEU A 236 -3.04 11.67 -11.64
N PHE A 237 -2.68 10.58 -12.33
CA PHE A 237 -3.61 9.91 -13.24
C PHE A 237 -4.77 9.24 -12.49
N ILE A 238 -4.49 8.59 -11.34
CA ILE A 238 -5.53 8.03 -10.46
C ILE A 238 -6.34 9.14 -9.79
N GLN A 239 -5.72 10.24 -9.36
CA GLN A 239 -6.37 11.41 -8.79
C GLN A 239 -7.10 12.22 -9.85
N LEU A 240 -6.71 12.20 -11.14
CA LEU A 240 -7.41 12.90 -12.23
C LEU A 240 -8.59 12.05 -12.71
N ILE A 241 -8.44 10.72 -12.80
CA ILE A 241 -9.57 9.80 -12.99
C ILE A 241 -10.52 9.88 -11.78
N SER A 242 -9.99 9.95 -10.57
CA SER A 242 -10.76 10.14 -9.34
C SER A 242 -11.38 11.54 -9.31
N TYR A 243 -10.68 12.61 -9.72
CA TYR A 243 -11.15 13.99 -9.73
C TYR A 243 -12.24 14.19 -10.79
N LEU A 244 -12.04 13.64 -11.98
CA LEU A 244 -13.04 13.58 -13.05
C LEU A 244 -14.24 12.72 -12.62
N ASN A 245 -14.02 11.63 -11.87
CA ASN A 245 -15.09 10.90 -11.20
C ASN A 245 -15.71 11.68 -10.03
N THR A 246 -14.98 12.53 -9.30
CA THR A 246 -15.45 13.26 -8.11
C THR A 246 -16.36 14.42 -8.48
N LYS A 247 -16.24 14.99 -9.68
CA LYS A 247 -17.26 15.91 -10.20
C LYS A 247 -18.59 15.22 -10.49
N ILE A 248 -18.60 13.89 -10.65
CA ILE A 248 -19.81 13.08 -10.75
C ILE A 248 -20.19 12.46 -9.39
N HIS A 249 -19.22 12.25 -8.48
CA HIS A 249 -19.35 11.55 -7.20
C HIS A 249 -19.14 12.41 -5.93
N SER A 250 -19.33 13.73 -6.00
CA SER A 250 -19.39 14.64 -4.83
C SER A 250 -20.53 14.32 -3.84
N LYS A 251 -21.23 13.18 -4.00
CA LYS A 251 -22.22 12.61 -3.09
C LYS A 251 -21.71 11.47 -2.19
N TYR A 252 -20.43 11.06 -2.28
CA TYR A 252 -19.91 9.87 -1.58
C TYR A 252 -18.76 10.17 -0.59
N ALA A 253 -18.80 11.33 0.07
CA ALA A 253 -17.98 11.54 1.26
C ALA A 253 -18.42 10.54 2.35
N CYS A 254 -17.50 9.99 3.15
CA CYS A 254 -17.91 9.22 4.33
C CYS A 254 -18.58 10.20 5.31
N VAL A 255 -19.92 10.31 5.26
CA VAL A 255 -20.71 11.38 5.90
C VAL A 255 -20.95 11.12 7.39
N LYS A 256 -20.91 9.84 7.80
CA LYS A 256 -21.04 9.43 9.19
C LYS A 256 -20.22 8.18 9.46
N LEU A 257 -19.12 8.34 10.18
CA LEU A 257 -18.21 7.25 10.56
C LEU A 257 -18.55 6.72 11.95
N ILE A 258 -19.04 5.48 12.03
CA ILE A 258 -19.17 4.74 13.29
C ILE A 258 -18.01 3.77 13.38
N LEU A 259 -17.20 3.91 14.42
CA LEU A 259 -16.01 3.10 14.59
C LEU A 259 -16.27 1.88 15.47
N GLN A 260 -17.38 1.72 16.19
CA GLN A 260 -17.50 0.57 17.11
C GLN A 260 -18.90 0.01 17.32
N CYS A 261 -19.57 -0.40 16.24
CA CYS A 261 -20.82 -1.15 16.37
C CYS A 261 -20.62 -2.55 15.77
N LEU A 262 -20.35 -3.53 16.64
CA LEU A 262 -20.50 -4.98 16.42
C LEU A 262 -21.22 -5.59 17.62
#